data_AF-A0A7J4Q8Y8-F1
#
_entry.id   AF-A0A7J4Q8Y8-F1
#
_cell.length_a   1.000
_cell.length_b   1.000
_cell.length_c   1.000
_cell.angle_alpha   90.00
_cell.angle_beta   90.00
_cell.angle_gamma   90.00
#
_symmetry.space_group_name_H-M   'P 1'
#
loop_
_entity.id
_entity.type
_entity.pdbx_description
1 polymer ?
#
loop_
_entity_poly.entity_id
_entity_poly.type
_entity_poly.pdbx_seq_one_letter_code
_entity_poly.pdbx_strand_id
1 'polypeptide(L)'
;MNPKDMQQFAREVLNTSGVRDVLRQKVEGIDRLESLDGLRDLRITKMSVAEDNIFMADYEAIASQSLYPHLRARLIESRVITGHNALKSGTGNRGQPDEYESVVMGWSGNSIQVSLKVYNPDYKG
;
A
#
# COMPACT_ATOMS: atom_id res chain seq x y z
N MET A 1 6.73 -1.57 -16.57
CA MET A 1 5.63 -1.30 -17.53
C MET A 1 6.05 -0.13 -18.42
N ASN A 2 5.73 -0.11 -19.71
CA ASN A 2 6.07 1.06 -20.55
C ASN A 2 5.05 2.20 -20.30
N PRO A 3 5.36 3.47 -20.68
CA PRO A 3 4.47 4.60 -20.40
C PRO A 3 3.07 4.51 -21.02
N LYS A 4 2.93 3.94 -22.22
CA LYS A 4 1.62 3.78 -22.88
C LYS A 4 0.74 2.78 -22.15
N ASP A 5 1.32 1.64 -21.78
CA ASP A 5 0.64 0.61 -20.99
C ASP A 5 0.21 1.17 -19.62
N MET A 6 1.01 2.05 -19.02
CA MET A 6 0.70 2.67 -17.75
C MET A 6 -0.46 3.66 -17.84
N GLN A 7 -0.50 4.47 -18.90
CA GLN A 7 -1.64 5.37 -19.14
C GLN A 7 -2.93 4.58 -19.36
N GLN A 8 -2.85 3.44 -20.07
CA GLN A 8 -3.99 2.55 -20.23
C GLN A 8 -4.41 1.93 -18.89
N PHE A 9 -3.46 1.37 -18.13
CA PHE A 9 -3.71 0.82 -16.81
C PHE A 9 -4.36 1.84 -15.86
N ALA A 10 -3.82 3.07 -15.78
CA ALA A 10 -4.40 4.10 -14.95
C ALA A 10 -5.82 4.48 -15.39
N ARG A 11 -6.09 4.52 -16.69
CA ARG A 11 -7.45 4.75 -17.21
C ARG A 11 -8.39 3.59 -16.84
N GLU A 12 -7.94 2.35 -16.96
CA GLU A 12 -8.72 1.16 -16.57
C GLU A 12 -9.05 1.21 -15.07
N VAL A 13 -8.06 1.50 -14.21
CA VAL A 13 -8.25 1.54 -12.76
C VAL A 13 -9.15 2.71 -12.33
N LEU A 14 -8.93 3.92 -12.85
CA LEU A 14 -9.66 5.11 -12.42
C LEU A 14 -11.12 5.16 -12.90
N ASN A 15 -11.47 4.44 -13.96
CA ASN A 15 -12.81 4.50 -14.57
C ASN A 15 -13.68 3.24 -14.35
N THR A 16 -13.21 2.26 -13.56
CA THR A 16 -13.91 0.97 -13.38
C THR A 16 -14.41 0.76 -11.95
N SER A 17 -15.63 0.23 -11.80
CA SER A 17 -16.08 -0.40 -10.55
C SER A 17 -15.36 -1.75 -10.38
N GLY A 18 -14.44 -1.86 -9.43
CA GLY A 18 -13.61 -3.07 -9.26
C GLY A 18 -12.10 -2.83 -9.29
N VAL A 19 -11.65 -1.64 -8.88
CA VAL A 19 -10.24 -1.23 -8.75
C VAL A 19 -9.33 -2.34 -8.23
N ARG A 20 -9.72 -3.02 -7.15
CA ARG A 20 -8.90 -4.08 -6.53
C ARG A 20 -8.67 -5.26 -7.44
N ASP A 21 -9.67 -5.65 -8.22
CA ASP A 21 -9.53 -6.78 -9.13
C ASP A 21 -8.58 -6.44 -10.27
N VAL A 22 -8.63 -5.21 -10.79
CA VAL A 22 -7.66 -4.70 -11.77
C VAL A 22 -6.25 -4.69 -11.17
N LEU A 23 -6.09 -4.21 -9.92
CA LEU A 23 -4.80 -4.23 -9.23
C LEU A 23 -4.27 -5.66 -9.07
N ARG A 24 -5.08 -6.60 -8.59
CA ARG A 24 -4.69 -8.01 -8.44
C ARG A 24 -4.26 -8.66 -9.75
N GLN A 25 -4.94 -8.34 -10.85
CA GLN A 25 -4.62 -8.88 -12.17
C GLN A 25 -3.33 -8.30 -12.75
N LYS A 26 -2.99 -7.04 -12.43
CA LYS A 26 -1.92 -6.29 -13.10
C LYS A 26 -0.68 -6.05 -12.23
N VAL A 27 -0.80 -6.21 -10.91
CA VAL A 27 0.26 -5.95 -9.94
C VAL A 27 0.57 -7.24 -9.17
N GLU A 28 1.61 -7.93 -9.60
CA GLU A 28 2.03 -9.18 -8.98
C GLU A 28 2.34 -8.99 -7.49
N GLY A 29 1.71 -9.80 -6.63
CA GLY A 29 1.94 -9.79 -5.18
C GLY A 29 1.13 -8.76 -4.41
N ILE A 30 0.31 -7.91 -5.06
CA ILE A 30 -0.58 -6.98 -4.34
C ILE A 30 -1.67 -7.72 -3.56
N ASP A 31 -2.08 -8.89 -4.05
CA ASP A 31 -3.01 -9.80 -3.39
C ASP A 31 -2.52 -10.20 -1.98
N ARG A 32 -1.21 -10.40 -1.81
CA ARG A 32 -0.61 -10.72 -0.51
C ARG A 32 -0.78 -9.60 0.52
N LEU A 33 -0.77 -8.34 0.08
CA LEU A 33 -1.07 -7.20 0.95
C LEU A 33 -2.56 -7.20 1.32
N GLU A 34 -3.42 -7.41 0.33
CA GLU A 34 -4.88 -7.36 0.54
C GLU A 34 -5.43 -8.53 1.35
N SER A 35 -4.69 -9.64 1.41
CA SER A 35 -5.00 -10.82 2.22
C SER A 35 -4.11 -10.95 3.46
N LEU A 36 -3.37 -9.90 3.86
CA LEU A 36 -2.44 -10.00 4.97
C LEU A 36 -3.16 -10.15 6.30
N ASP A 37 -2.92 -11.27 6.98
CA ASP A 37 -3.40 -11.49 8.33
C ASP A 37 -2.93 -10.38 9.28
N GLY A 38 -3.88 -9.81 10.02
CA GLY A 38 -3.62 -8.71 10.95
C GLY A 38 -3.90 -7.33 10.37
N LEU A 39 -4.22 -7.19 9.07
CA LEU A 39 -4.86 -5.99 8.52
C LEU A 39 -6.39 -6.16 8.51
N ARG A 40 -7.10 -5.15 9.00
CA ARG A 40 -8.56 -5.06 9.00
C ARG A 40 -9.01 -3.74 8.38
N ASP A 41 -10.21 -3.72 7.85
CA ASP A 41 -10.81 -2.52 7.22
C ASP A 41 -9.91 -1.86 6.16
N LEU A 42 -9.11 -2.68 5.47
CA LEU A 42 -8.25 -2.21 4.39
C LEU A 42 -9.14 -1.55 3.34
N ARG A 43 -8.84 -0.29 2.99
CA ARG A 43 -9.56 0.51 1.99
C ARG A 43 -8.59 1.34 1.16
N ILE A 44 -8.95 1.59 -0.09
CA ILE A 44 -8.24 2.55 -0.94
C ILE A 44 -8.85 3.91 -0.68
N THR A 45 -8.04 4.90 -0.29
CA THR A 45 -8.51 6.25 0.05
C THR A 45 -8.20 7.27 -1.04
N LYS A 46 -7.18 7.02 -1.87
CA LYS A 46 -6.82 7.88 -2.99
C LYS A 46 -6.15 7.08 -4.10
N MET A 47 -6.36 7.52 -5.33
CA MET A 47 -5.61 7.07 -6.49
C MET A 47 -5.22 8.26 -7.34
N SER A 48 -4.04 8.23 -7.92
CA SER A 48 -3.56 9.28 -8.82
C SER A 48 -2.48 8.77 -9.77
N VAL A 49 -2.24 9.53 -10.84
CA VAL A 49 -1.09 9.33 -11.73
C VAL A 49 -0.18 10.53 -11.59
N ALA A 50 1.07 10.33 -11.20
CA ALA A 50 2.09 11.38 -11.18
C ALA A 50 2.58 11.68 -12.60
N GLU A 51 3.23 12.84 -12.79
CA GLU A 51 3.69 13.33 -14.11
C GLU A 51 4.58 12.34 -14.86
N ASP A 52 5.34 11.50 -14.14
CA ASP A 52 6.20 10.46 -14.71
C ASP A 52 5.45 9.17 -15.11
N ASN A 53 4.12 9.21 -15.21
CA ASN A 53 3.28 8.02 -15.35
C ASN A 53 3.55 7.02 -14.22
N ILE A 54 3.59 7.48 -12.98
CA ILE A 54 3.62 6.58 -11.82
C ILE A 54 2.21 6.51 -11.28
N PHE A 55 1.61 5.32 -11.32
CA PHE A 55 0.32 5.11 -10.68
C PHE A 55 0.53 4.97 -9.17
N MET A 56 -0.22 5.75 -8.40
CA MET A 56 -0.21 5.74 -6.95
C MET A 56 -1.56 5.32 -6.42
N ALA A 57 -1.57 4.36 -5.50
CA ALA A 57 -2.74 4.01 -4.70
C ALA A 57 -2.42 4.15 -3.20
N ASP A 58 -3.24 4.93 -2.51
CA ASP A 58 -3.15 5.07 -1.06
C ASP A 58 -4.16 4.14 -0.40
N TYR A 59 -3.67 3.33 0.53
CA TYR A 59 -4.43 2.42 1.35
C TYR A 59 -4.38 2.87 2.81
N GLU A 60 -5.50 2.67 3.50
CA GLU A 60 -5.61 2.77 4.95
C GLU A 60 -6.16 1.47 5.52
N ALA A 61 -5.68 1.07 6.70
CA ALA A 61 -6.19 -0.09 7.42
C ALA A 61 -6.01 0.06 8.93
N ILE A 62 -6.68 -0.82 9.68
CA ILE A 62 -6.41 -1.06 11.10
C ILE A 62 -5.49 -2.28 11.19
N ALA A 63 -4.32 -2.10 11.81
CA ALA A 63 -3.35 -3.15 12.06
C ALA A 63 -3.52 -3.74 13.47
N SER A 64 -3.29 -5.04 13.58
CA SER A 64 -3.15 -5.74 14.86
C SER A 64 -1.76 -5.52 15.49
N GLN A 65 -1.59 -5.92 16.75
CA GLN A 65 -0.32 -5.85 17.49
C GLN A 65 0.82 -6.68 16.86
N SER A 66 0.51 -7.69 16.04
CA SER A 66 1.56 -8.45 15.35
C SER A 66 2.18 -7.64 14.19
N LEU A 67 1.46 -6.65 13.66
CA LEU A 67 1.90 -5.79 12.57
C LEU A 67 2.33 -4.39 13.03
N TYR A 68 1.81 -3.92 14.17
CA TYR A 68 2.08 -2.59 14.72
C TYR A 68 2.59 -2.69 16.17
N PRO A 69 3.67 -1.97 16.54
CA PRO A 69 4.53 -1.16 15.68
C PRO A 69 5.46 -2.07 14.84
N HIS A 70 6.19 -1.48 13.89
CA HIS A 70 7.15 -2.14 12.97
C HIS A 70 6.60 -2.70 11.65
N LEU A 71 5.57 -2.06 11.09
CA LEU A 71 4.90 -2.44 9.84
C LEU A 71 5.88 -2.84 8.73
N ARG A 72 6.89 -2.02 8.43
CA ARG A 72 7.87 -2.32 7.35
C ARG A 72 8.56 -3.66 7.57
N ALA A 73 9.06 -3.91 8.77
CA ALA A 73 9.75 -5.16 9.09
C ALA A 73 8.78 -6.35 8.94
N ARG A 74 7.56 -6.21 9.45
CA ARG A 74 6.52 -7.25 9.39
C ARG A 74 6.07 -7.57 7.97
N LEU A 75 5.96 -6.57 7.09
CA LEU A 75 5.65 -6.77 5.68
C LEU A 75 6.76 -7.54 4.95
N ILE A 76 8.03 -7.32 5.32
CA ILE A 76 9.18 -8.05 4.77
C ILE A 76 9.19 -9.49 5.29
N GLU A 77 9.04 -9.69 6.60
CA GLU A 77 8.96 -11.02 7.23
C GLU A 77 7.84 -11.87 6.62
N SER A 78 6.68 -11.24 6.37
CA SER A 78 5.50 -11.86 5.77
C SER A 78 5.60 -12.00 4.24
N ARG A 79 6.72 -11.60 3.62
CA ARG A 79 6.98 -11.68 2.17
C ARG A 79 5.93 -10.98 1.30
N VAL A 80 5.26 -9.97 1.85
CA VAL A 80 4.40 -9.05 1.08
C VAL A 80 5.28 -8.15 0.22
N ILE A 81 6.39 -7.67 0.81
CA ILE A 81 7.40 -6.88 0.14
C ILE A 81 8.80 -7.42 0.43
N THR A 82 9.79 -6.89 -0.27
CA THR A 82 11.22 -7.10 -0.03
C THR A 82 11.85 -5.82 0.53
N GLY A 83 13.09 -5.90 1.01
CA GLY A 83 13.82 -4.70 1.41
C GLY A 83 14.00 -3.69 0.27
N HIS A 84 14.10 -4.16 -0.98
CA HIS A 84 14.40 -3.35 -2.17
C HIS A 84 13.21 -2.56 -2.71
N ASN A 85 11.98 -3.04 -2.49
CA ASN A 85 10.78 -2.36 -2.97
C ASN A 85 10.07 -1.56 -1.88
N ALA A 86 10.57 -1.56 -0.64
CA ALA A 86 10.17 -0.61 0.39
C ALA A 86 10.90 0.74 0.16
N LEU A 87 10.21 1.70 -0.44
CA LEU A 87 10.78 3.00 -0.84
C LEU A 87 10.91 3.97 0.32
N LYS A 88 9.91 3.99 1.22
CA LYS A 88 9.88 4.87 2.38
C LYS A 88 9.05 4.24 3.50
N SER A 89 9.40 4.52 4.74
CA SER A 89 8.56 4.22 5.90
C SER A 89 8.68 5.29 6.97
N GLY A 90 7.65 5.44 7.80
CA GLY A 90 7.69 6.37 8.91
C GLY A 90 6.43 6.34 9.78
N THR A 91 6.52 6.99 10.94
CA THR A 91 5.39 7.21 11.85
C THR A 91 4.87 8.63 11.66
N GLY A 92 3.58 8.78 11.36
CA GLY A 92 2.87 10.06 11.37
C GLY A 92 2.16 10.27 12.71
N ASN A 93 1.97 11.53 13.09
CA ASN A 93 1.22 11.93 14.30
C ASN A 93 1.67 11.23 15.58
N ARG A 94 3.00 11.10 15.76
CA ARG A 94 3.58 10.38 16.89
C ARG A 94 3.07 10.89 18.24
N GLY A 95 2.61 9.97 19.09
CA GLY A 95 2.07 10.24 20.42
C GLY A 95 0.66 10.83 20.44
N GLN A 96 0.00 10.94 19.29
CA GLN A 96 -1.38 11.41 19.18
C GLN A 96 -2.37 10.24 19.01
N PRO A 97 -3.67 10.43 19.29
CA PRO A 97 -4.68 9.39 19.10
C PRO A 97 -4.81 8.88 17.65
N ASP A 98 -4.35 9.66 16.67
CA ASP A 98 -4.35 9.32 15.25
C ASP A 98 -2.95 8.98 14.72
N GLU A 99 -2.05 8.52 15.61
CA GLU A 99 -0.74 7.97 15.22
C GLU A 99 -0.92 6.83 14.21
N TYR A 100 -0.08 6.84 13.17
CA TYR A 100 -0.05 5.76 12.18
C TYR A 100 1.38 5.43 11.76
N GLU A 101 1.58 4.18 11.38
CA GLU A 101 2.76 3.79 10.62
C GLU A 101 2.42 3.78 9.13
N SER A 102 3.41 4.14 8.32
CA SER A 102 3.26 4.19 6.88
C SER A 102 4.42 3.52 6.19
N VAL A 103 4.13 2.85 5.08
CA VAL A 103 5.13 2.27 4.18
C VAL A 103 4.72 2.56 2.74
N VAL A 104 5.61 3.18 1.96
CA VAL A 104 5.47 3.34 0.52
C VAL A 104 6.26 2.24 -0.15
N MET A 105 5.60 1.51 -1.04
CA MET A 105 6.08 0.28 -1.65
C MET A 105 5.98 0.40 -3.17
N GLY A 106 6.99 -0.07 -3.89
CA GLY A 106 7.04 -0.06 -5.35
C GLY A 106 6.79 -1.44 -5.96
N TRP A 107 6.07 -1.47 -7.08
CA TRP A 107 5.93 -2.65 -7.95
C TRP A 107 6.24 -2.29 -9.39
N SER A 108 6.47 -3.32 -10.21
CA SER A 108 6.67 -3.16 -11.66
C SER A 108 7.79 -2.16 -12.01
N GLY A 109 8.92 -2.23 -11.29
CA GLY A 109 10.02 -1.28 -11.44
C GLY A 109 9.70 0.13 -10.94
N ASN A 110 8.96 0.24 -9.82
CA ASN A 110 8.49 1.48 -9.19
C ASN A 110 7.52 2.34 -10.01
N SER A 111 7.03 1.80 -11.13
CA SER A 111 6.00 2.44 -11.97
C SER A 111 4.61 2.37 -11.34
N ILE A 112 4.44 1.48 -10.35
CA ILE A 112 3.27 1.41 -9.48
C ILE A 112 3.76 1.59 -8.05
N GLN A 113 3.17 2.53 -7.32
CA GLN A 113 3.47 2.78 -5.92
C GLN A 113 2.21 2.63 -5.07
N VAL A 114 2.34 1.92 -3.95
CA VAL A 114 1.28 1.80 -2.96
C VAL A 114 1.77 2.37 -1.65
N SER A 115 1.03 3.34 -1.13
CA SER A 115 1.21 3.86 0.22
C SER A 115 0.24 3.14 1.13
N LEU A 116 0.74 2.39 2.12
CA LEU A 116 -0.10 1.81 3.16
C LEU A 116 0.09 2.61 4.44
N LYS A 117 -0.99 3.20 4.96
CA LYS A 117 -1.06 3.73 6.32
C LYS A 117 -1.84 2.79 7.20
N VAL A 118 -1.32 2.50 8.38
CA VAL A 118 -1.99 1.64 9.36
C VAL A 118 -2.07 2.30 10.72
N TYR A 119 -3.22 2.13 11.34
CA TYR A 119 -3.52 2.59 12.69
C TYR A 119 -3.65 1.36 13.59
N ASN A 120 -3.32 1.50 14.88
CA ASN A 120 -3.65 0.47 15.86
C ASN A 120 -4.29 1.15 17.09
N PRO A 121 -5.64 1.22 17.15
CA PRO A 121 -6.34 1.89 18.25
C PRO A 121 -6.12 1.19 19.60
N ASP A 122 -5.68 -0.08 19.59
CA ASP A 122 -5.42 -0.87 20.78
C ASP A 122 -3.96 -0.76 21.26
N TYR A 123 -3.09 -0.06 20.51
CA TYR A 123 -1.68 0.12 20.88
C TYR A 123 -1.55 1.12 22.03
N LYS A 124 -1.06 0.61 23.15
CA LYS A 124 -0.68 1.40 24.32
C LYS A 124 0.85 1.44 24.33
N GLY A 125 1.41 2.39 23.59
CA GLY A 125 2.84 2.64 23.53
C GLY A 125 3.45 3.09 24.86
#